data_AF-A0A661LXH3-F1
#
_entry.id   AF-A0A661LXH3-F1
#
_cell.length_a   1.000
_cell.length_b   1.000
_cell.length_c   1.000
_cell.angle_alpha   90.00
_cell.angle_beta   90.00
_cell.angle_gamma   90.00
#
_symmetry.space_group_name_H-M   'P 1'
#
loop_
_entity.id
_entity.type
_entity.pdbx_description
1 polymer ?
#
loop_
_entity_poly.entity_id
_entity_poly.type
_entity_poly.pdbx_seq_one_letter_code
_entity_poly.pdbx_strand_id
1 'polypeptide(L)'
;MNRRPSWNQPMDPEKRSTGQIRPVSDTGELFRLLYDHLPVMIHSANRQGILVHVNERWLSELGYSREEVRGRPLSNFLTESSAED
;
A
#
# COMPACT_ATOMS: atom_id res chain seq x y z
N MET A 1 -12.97 40.63 -8.15
CA MET A 1 -13.08 39.16 -8.27
C MET A 1 -11.69 38.53 -8.12
N ASN A 2 -11.43 37.82 -7.02
CA ASN A 2 -10.43 36.73 -6.96
C ASN A 2 -10.69 35.94 -5.66
N ARG A 3 -11.37 34.78 -5.75
CA ARG A 3 -11.65 33.94 -4.58
C ARG A 3 -10.45 33.01 -4.35
N ARG A 4 -9.71 33.26 -3.27
CA ARG A 4 -8.59 32.41 -2.82
C ARG A 4 -9.12 31.07 -2.25
N PRO A 5 -8.49 29.92 -2.53
CA PRO A 5 -8.88 28.63 -1.95
C PRO A 5 -8.70 28.57 -0.42
N SER A 6 -9.66 27.94 0.27
CA SER A 6 -9.84 27.92 1.73
C SER A 6 -8.78 27.13 2.53
N TRP A 7 -7.77 26.54 1.90
CA TRP A 7 -6.93 25.49 2.52
C TRP A 7 -5.67 26.00 3.24
N ASN A 8 -5.50 27.33 3.38
CA ASN A 8 -4.28 27.92 3.94
C ASN A 8 -4.50 28.84 5.15
N GLN A 9 -5.51 28.56 5.98
CA GLN A 9 -5.68 29.22 7.27
C GLN A 9 -5.10 28.36 8.40
N PRO A 10 -4.33 28.95 9.35
CA PRO A 10 -3.80 28.20 10.48
C PRO A 10 -4.97 27.68 11.34
N MET A 11 -4.97 26.38 11.60
CA MET A 11 -6.01 25.70 12.38
C MET A 11 -5.88 26.05 13.87
N ASP A 12 -7.04 26.26 14.50
CA ASP A 12 -7.17 26.60 15.92
C ASP A 12 -6.67 25.45 16.83
N PRO A 13 -5.72 25.71 17.75
CA PRO A 13 -5.13 24.70 18.62
C PRO A 13 -6.10 24.02 19.59
N GLU A 14 -7.31 24.56 19.82
CA GLU A 14 -8.30 24.00 20.74
C GLU A 14 -9.18 22.89 20.13
N LYS A 15 -9.20 22.72 18.80
CA LYS A 15 -10.04 21.73 18.12
C LYS A 15 -9.44 20.32 18.03
N ARG A 16 -8.69 19.89 19.05
CA ARG A 16 -8.02 18.57 19.09
C ARG A 16 -8.83 17.44 19.73
N SER A 17 -10.15 17.58 19.88
CA SER A 17 -10.97 16.51 20.46
C SER A 17 -11.97 15.94 19.45
N THR A 18 -12.01 14.61 19.41
CA THR A 18 -12.93 13.74 18.65
C THR A 18 -12.48 13.40 17.22
N GLY A 19 -12.26 12.09 17.01
CA GLY A 19 -11.67 11.50 15.80
C GLY A 19 -12.32 11.94 14.50
N GLN A 20 -11.55 12.64 13.68
CA GLN A 20 -11.88 12.93 12.29
C GLN A 20 -11.17 11.88 11.43
N ILE A 21 -11.93 10.90 10.92
CA ILE A 21 -11.46 9.98 9.88
C ILE A 21 -10.94 10.83 8.73
N ARG A 22 -9.68 10.58 8.34
CA ARG A 22 -8.96 11.32 7.28
C ARG A 22 -9.82 11.38 6.01
N PRO A 23 -9.80 12.50 5.25
CA PRO A 23 -10.37 12.48 3.91
C PRO A 23 -9.66 11.37 3.14
N VAL A 24 -10.42 10.39 2.65
CA VAL A 24 -9.93 9.48 1.60
C VAL A 24 -9.65 10.39 0.41
N SER A 25 -8.38 10.73 0.24
CA SER A 25 -7.92 11.37 -0.99
C SER A 25 -8.24 10.41 -2.13
N ASP A 26 -8.83 10.88 -3.25
CA ASP A 26 -9.02 10.11 -4.49
C ASP A 26 -7.75 9.32 -4.90
N THR A 27 -6.58 9.83 -4.50
CA THR A 27 -5.27 9.19 -4.65
C THR A 27 -5.18 7.79 -4.05
N GLY A 28 -5.82 7.51 -2.91
CA GLY A 28 -5.72 6.20 -2.23
C GLY A 28 -6.48 5.10 -2.94
N GLU A 29 -7.67 5.40 -3.46
CA GLU A 29 -8.48 4.46 -4.24
C GLU A 29 -7.91 4.24 -5.63
N LEU A 30 -7.48 5.32 -6.31
CA LEU A 30 -6.79 5.21 -7.59
C LEU A 30 -5.50 4.39 -7.46
N PHE A 31 -4.74 4.59 -6.37
CA PHE A 31 -3.52 3.82 -6.14
C PHE A 31 -3.83 2.34 -5.93
N ARG A 32 -4.88 1.98 -5.17
CA ARG A 32 -5.31 0.58 -5.02
C ARG A 32 -5.74 -0.03 -6.34
N LEU A 33 -6.55 0.69 -7.12
CA LEU A 33 -7.02 0.25 -8.43
C LEU A 33 -5.83 -0.05 -9.35
N LEU A 34 -4.88 0.89 -9.46
CA LEU A 34 -3.67 0.68 -10.25
C LEU A 34 -2.87 -0.51 -9.72
N TYR A 35 -2.63 -0.56 -8.41
CA TYR A 35 -1.84 -1.61 -7.78
C TYR A 35 -2.40 -3.02 -8.02
N ASP A 36 -3.73 -3.19 -7.94
CA ASP A 36 -4.41 -4.48 -8.08
C ASP A 36 -4.61 -4.91 -9.54
N HIS A 37 -4.73 -3.96 -10.47
CA HIS A 37 -4.98 -4.25 -11.90
C HIS A 37 -3.73 -4.22 -12.78
N LEU A 38 -2.58 -3.81 -12.27
CA LEU A 38 -1.33 -3.87 -13.02
C LEU A 38 -0.99 -5.33 -13.36
N PRO A 39 -0.66 -5.65 -14.63
CA PRO A 39 -0.34 -7.01 -15.07
C PRO A 39 1.06 -7.48 -14.65
N VAL A 40 1.58 -6.93 -13.54
CA VAL A 40 2.90 -7.23 -12.99
C VAL A 40 2.76 -7.65 -11.53
N MET A 41 3.64 -8.53 -11.07
CA MET A 41 3.69 -8.90 -9.66
C MET A 41 4.28 -7.75 -8.84
N ILE A 42 3.54 -7.26 -7.86
CA ILE A 42 3.99 -6.19 -6.97
C ILE A 42 3.92 -6.67 -5.52
N HIS A 43 5.01 -6.44 -4.79
CA HIS A 43 5.07 -6.71 -3.36
C HIS A 43 5.80 -5.59 -2.63
N SER A 44 5.51 -5.44 -1.34
CA SER A 44 6.28 -4.60 -0.42
C SER A 44 6.70 -5.43 0.79
N ALA A 45 7.92 -5.21 1.25
CA ALA A 45 8.47 -5.85 2.43
C ALA A 45 8.95 -4.81 3.45
N ASN A 46 8.96 -5.19 4.73
CA ASN A 46 9.56 -4.37 5.77
C ASN A 46 11.10 -4.46 5.73
N ARG A 47 11.78 -3.77 6.67
CA ARG A 47 13.25 -3.78 6.76
C ARG A 47 13.86 -5.16 7.01
N GLN A 48 13.06 -6.12 7.47
CA GLN A 48 13.46 -7.51 7.72
C GLN A 48 13.13 -8.43 6.53
N GLY A 49 12.70 -7.88 5.39
CA GLY A 49 12.32 -8.66 4.21
C GLY A 49 10.99 -9.40 4.36
N ILE A 50 10.19 -9.08 5.39
CA ILE A 50 8.89 -9.69 5.62
C ILE A 50 7.83 -9.00 4.78
N LEU A 51 7.06 -9.78 4.03
CA LEU A 51 5.98 -9.30 3.17
C LEU A 51 4.90 -8.58 3.99
N VAL A 52 4.68 -7.31 3.63
CA VAL A 52 3.67 -6.42 4.22
C VAL A 52 2.45 -6.34 3.30
N HIS A 53 2.67 -6.25 1.98
CA HIS A 53 1.61 -6.18 0.99
C HIS A 53 2.00 -6.89 -0.29
N VAL A 54 1.02 -7.50 -0.95
CA VAL A 54 1.13 -8.12 -2.27
C VAL A 54 -0.14 -7.80 -3.06
N ASN A 55 -0.02 -7.60 -4.37
CA ASN A 55 -1.17 -7.43 -5.26
C ASN A 55 -1.78 -8.78 -5.66
N GLU A 56 -2.98 -8.75 -6.23
CA GLU A 56 -3.68 -9.96 -6.67
C GLU A 56 -2.90 -10.75 -7.72
N ARG A 57 -2.17 -10.07 -8.62
CA ARG A 57 -1.32 -10.73 -9.61
C ARG A 57 -0.24 -11.60 -8.96
N TRP A 58 0.40 -11.13 -7.88
CA TRP A 58 1.39 -11.91 -7.15
C TRP A 58 0.80 -13.21 -6.60
N LEU A 59 -0.41 -13.14 -6.02
CA LEU A 59 -1.10 -14.31 -5.47
C LEU A 59 -1.49 -15.30 -6.58
N SER A 60 -2.04 -14.80 -7.69
CA SER A 60 -2.49 -15.65 -8.80
C SER A 60 -1.35 -16.33 -9.53
N GLU A 61 -0.23 -15.63 -9.76
CA GLU A 61 0.91 -16.15 -10.51
C GLU A 61 1.71 -17.17 -9.72
N LEU A 62 1.86 -16.96 -8.41
CA LEU A 62 2.60 -17.88 -7.55
C LEU A 62 1.71 -18.96 -6.92
N GLY A 63 0.39 -18.84 -7.04
CA GLY A 63 -0.57 -19.85 -6.58
C GLY A 63 -0.77 -19.89 -5.06
N TYR A 64 -0.55 -18.77 -4.36
CA TYR A 64 -0.69 -18.68 -2.91
C TYR A 64 -1.91 -17.85 -2.51
N SER A 65 -2.50 -18.20 -1.37
CA SER A 65 -3.48 -17.32 -0.71
C SER A 65 -2.80 -16.19 0.06
N ARG A 66 -3.55 -15.12 0.32
CA ARG A 66 -3.03 -13.96 1.06
C ARG A 66 -2.62 -14.34 2.49
N GLU A 67 -3.34 -15.28 3.10
CA GLU A 67 -3.11 -15.80 4.44
C GLU A 67 -1.80 -16.57 4.55
N GLU A 68 -1.43 -17.30 3.51
CA GLU A 68 -0.16 -18.03 3.44
C GLU A 68 1.04 -17.12 3.26
N VAL A 69 0.84 -15.91 2.76
CA VAL A 69 1.91 -14.99 2.37
C VAL A 69 2.17 -13.95 3.46
N ARG A 70 1.11 -13.49 4.12
CA ARG A 70 1.18 -12.38 5.06
C ARG A 70 2.16 -12.67 6.20
N GLY A 71 3.12 -11.76 6.40
CA GLY A 71 4.07 -11.88 7.51
C GLY A 71 5.16 -12.92 7.30
N ARG A 72 5.30 -13.49 6.09
CA ARG A 72 6.40 -14.39 5.75
C ARG A 72 7.55 -13.65 5.05
N PRO A 73 8.80 -14.13 5.18
CA PRO A 73 9.92 -13.62 4.40
C PRO A 73 9.68 -13.80 2.90
N LEU A 74 10.02 -12.79 2.09
CA LEU A 74 9.96 -12.88 0.63
C LEU A 74 10.80 -14.05 0.09
N SER A 75 11.95 -14.33 0.73
CA SER A 75 12.86 -15.42 0.36
C SER A 75 12.20 -16.80 0.31
N ASN A 76 11.12 -17.02 1.06
CA ASN A 76 10.40 -18.30 1.06
C ASN A 76 9.65 -18.56 -0.26
N PHE A 77 9.49 -17.54 -1.10
CA PHE A 77 8.71 -17.59 -2.35
C PHE A 77 9.56 -17.37 -3.59
N LEU A 78 10.86 -17.09 -3.42
CA LEU A 78 11.82 -17.03 -4.50
C LEU A 78 12.41 -18.42 -4.72
N THR A 79 12.63 -18.79 -5.98
CA THR A 79 13.39 -20.01 -6.28
C THR A 79 14.88 -19.77 -6.03
N GLU A 80 15.63 -20.84 -5.73
CA GLU A 80 17.09 -20.78 -5.48
C GLU A 80 17.86 -20.08 -6.61
N SER A 81 17.38 -20.19 -7.86
CA SER A 81 17.97 -19.54 -9.04
C SER A 81 17.89 -18.01 -9.04
N SER A 82 17.08 -17.39 -8.18
CA SER A 82 16.95 -15.93 -8.09
C SER A 82 17.69 -15.32 -6.90
N ALA A 83 18.36 -16.15 -6.08
CA ALA A 83 19.18 -15.69 -4.96
C ALA A 83 20.66 -15.50 -5.34
N GLU A 84 21.06 -15.88 -6.55
CA GLU A 84 22.40 -15.72 -7.11
C GLU A 84 22.39 -14.61 -8.18
N ASP A 85 22.48 -13.35 -7.75
CA ASP A 85 23.04 -12.21 -8.50
C ASP A 85 23.44 -11.08 -7.54
#